data_AF-A0A7V2HI74-F1
#
_entry.id   AF-A0A7V2HI74-F1
#
_cell.length_a   1.000
_cell.length_b   1.000
_cell.length_c   1.000
_cell.angle_alpha   90.00
_cell.angle_beta   90.00
_cell.angle_gamma   90.00
#
_symmetry.space_group_name_H-M   'P 1'
#
loop_
_entity.id
_entity.type
_entity.pdbx_description
1 polymer ?
#
loop_
_entity_poly.entity_id
_entity_poly.type
_entity_poly.pdbx_seq_one_letter_code
_entity_poly.pdbx_strand_id
1 'polypeptide(L)'
;MPDKSIPAFLLAVCLTGTAARAETAYALDSNVLLVKFDTNTPFFIESSKAIRGLLPGEHMLGLDFRPANGQLYGLGSTGRIYTINLETAAATAVSPAPFARLEGTAFGFDFNPTVDRIRIVSNTGQNLRVHPDTGALVAADGRLNQKAEFGAPSIVGAAYTNSVAGATSTTLYGIDSERRVLVTQIPPNDGTLNDVGVMNIDLADVAGFDISPRTGIAYVVARARSVVASGIYQVDLATGASSQIGWIEGNDQISGIAIPTR
;
A
#
# COMPACT_ATOMS: atom_id res chain seq x y z
N MET A 1 42.42 28.55 -43.60
CA MET A 1 41.84 27.66 -42.59
C MET A 1 40.55 28.31 -42.10
N PRO A 2 39.35 27.82 -42.40
CA PRO A 2 38.13 28.39 -41.86
C PRO A 2 37.80 27.74 -40.51
N ASP A 3 37.55 28.59 -39.53
CA ASP A 3 37.14 28.26 -38.18
C ASP A 3 35.70 27.73 -38.20
N LYS A 4 35.47 26.54 -37.64
CA LYS A 4 34.14 25.90 -37.54
C LYS A 4 33.69 25.98 -36.08
N SER A 5 33.07 27.09 -35.71
CA SER A 5 32.33 27.21 -34.46
C SER A 5 30.96 26.53 -34.61
N ILE A 6 30.75 25.43 -33.88
CA ILE A 6 29.46 24.75 -33.75
C ILE A 6 28.71 25.43 -32.60
N PRO A 7 27.46 25.90 -32.78
CA PRO A 7 26.70 26.46 -31.67
C PRO A 7 26.19 25.32 -30.78
N ALA A 8 26.54 25.36 -29.48
CA ALA A 8 25.99 24.47 -28.48
C ALA A 8 24.54 24.88 -28.19
N PHE A 9 23.57 24.06 -28.62
CA PHE A 9 22.18 24.20 -28.20
C PHE A 9 22.04 23.59 -26.80
N LEU A 10 21.89 24.45 -25.79
CA LEU A 10 21.59 24.01 -24.43
C LEU A 10 20.12 23.58 -24.38
N LEU A 11 19.87 22.27 -24.38
CA LEU A 11 18.54 21.71 -24.17
C LEU A 11 18.18 21.87 -22.69
N ALA A 12 17.39 22.88 -22.36
CA ALA A 12 16.81 23.02 -21.03
C ALA A 12 15.70 21.97 -20.87
N VAL A 13 16.02 20.84 -20.24
CA VAL A 13 15.02 19.90 -19.75
C VAL A 13 14.30 20.57 -18.58
N CYS A 14 13.10 21.07 -18.82
CA CYS A 14 12.22 21.54 -17.77
C CYS A 14 11.62 20.30 -17.08
N LEU A 15 12.27 19.81 -16.02
CA LEU A 15 11.65 18.89 -15.08
C LEU A 15 10.53 19.63 -14.37
N THR A 16 9.29 19.45 -14.83
CA THR A 16 8.11 19.84 -14.06
C THR A 16 8.01 18.88 -12.87
N GLY A 17 8.76 19.17 -11.80
CA GLY A 17 8.54 18.53 -10.52
C GLY A 17 7.13 18.89 -10.05
N THR A 18 6.21 17.93 -10.05
CA THR A 18 4.97 18.06 -9.31
C THR A 18 5.34 18.32 -7.87
N ALA A 19 5.05 19.52 -7.36
CA ALA A 19 5.29 19.84 -5.95
C ALA A 19 4.61 18.78 -5.08
N ALA A 20 5.40 18.09 -4.25
CA ALA A 20 4.89 17.13 -3.28
C ALA A 20 3.86 17.84 -2.39
N ARG A 21 2.60 17.47 -2.55
CA ARG A 21 1.53 17.97 -1.69
C ARG A 21 1.55 17.12 -0.44
N ALA A 22 1.70 17.79 0.70
CA ALA A 22 1.56 17.18 2.02
C ALA A 22 0.23 16.44 2.12
N GLU A 23 0.27 15.18 2.54
CA GLU A 23 -0.89 14.36 2.82
C GLU A 23 -0.77 13.79 4.23
N THR A 24 -1.89 13.67 4.92
CA THR A 24 -1.93 12.92 6.16
C THR A 24 -1.90 11.44 5.84
N ALA A 25 -0.97 10.71 6.43
CA ALA A 25 -0.87 9.27 6.34
C ALA A 25 -1.12 8.62 7.71
N TYR A 26 -1.77 7.46 7.69
CA TYR A 26 -1.89 6.54 8.82
C TYR A 26 -1.13 5.27 8.50
N ALA A 27 -0.38 4.72 9.45
CA ALA A 27 0.37 3.48 9.26
C ALA A 27 0.38 2.62 10.53
N LEU A 28 0.82 1.37 10.42
CA LEU A 28 1.07 0.49 11.57
C LEU A 28 2.56 0.45 11.85
N ASP A 29 2.96 0.55 13.11
CA ASP A 29 4.32 0.20 13.51
C ASP A 29 4.41 -1.27 14.01
N SER A 30 5.63 -1.73 14.28
CA SER A 30 5.89 -3.10 14.77
C SER A 30 5.33 -3.38 16.17
N ASN A 31 4.87 -2.34 16.89
CA ASN A 31 4.20 -2.44 18.18
C ASN A 31 2.67 -2.36 18.06
N VAL A 32 2.13 -2.42 16.84
CA VAL A 32 0.70 -2.33 16.52
C VAL A 32 0.11 -0.98 16.97
N LEU A 33 0.91 0.08 16.89
CA LEU A 33 0.43 1.45 17.07
C LEU A 33 -0.08 1.98 15.73
N LEU A 34 -1.23 2.65 15.78
CA LEU A 34 -1.68 3.51 14.70
C LEU A 34 -0.89 4.81 14.77
N VAL A 35 0.05 4.98 13.85
CA VAL A 35 0.85 6.19 13.72
C VAL A 35 0.25 7.11 12.66
N LYS A 36 0.30 8.42 12.92
CA LYS A 36 -0.16 9.47 12.02
C LYS A 36 1.00 10.43 11.76
N PHE A 37 1.24 10.77 10.50
CA PHE A 37 2.28 11.73 10.11
C PHE A 37 1.90 12.45 8.82
N ASP A 38 2.61 13.54 8.52
CA ASP A 38 2.54 14.26 7.25
C ASP A 38 3.58 13.69 6.27
N THR A 39 3.16 13.35 5.04
CA THR A 39 4.05 12.75 4.03
C THR A 39 5.21 13.66 3.62
N ASN A 40 5.12 14.99 3.79
CA ASN A 40 6.22 15.92 3.54
C ASN A 40 7.19 16.05 4.72
N THR A 41 6.76 15.73 5.93
CA THR A 41 7.60 15.76 7.13
C THR A 41 7.48 14.45 7.92
N PRO A 42 7.79 13.29 7.30
CA PRO A 42 7.49 11.96 7.85
C PRO A 42 8.29 11.64 9.12
N PHE A 43 9.38 12.36 9.36
CA PHE A 43 10.21 12.19 10.55
C PHE A 43 9.51 12.66 11.84
N PHE A 44 8.46 13.48 11.74
CA PHE A 44 7.74 13.96 12.91
C PHE A 44 6.38 13.24 13.01
N ILE A 45 6.26 12.33 13.98
CA ILE A 45 4.99 11.65 14.24
C ILE A 45 4.02 12.61 14.93
N GLU A 46 2.89 12.88 14.29
CA GLU A 46 1.83 13.74 14.84
C GLU A 46 1.01 13.03 15.92
N SER A 47 0.86 11.71 15.81
CA SER A 47 0.14 10.89 16.77
C SER A 47 0.60 9.45 16.71
N SER A 48 0.71 8.80 17.86
CA SER A 48 0.93 7.36 17.97
C SER A 48 0.02 6.80 19.06
N LYS A 49 -0.83 5.83 18.71
CA LYS A 49 -1.84 5.27 19.61
C LYS A 49 -1.90 3.75 19.46
N ALA A 50 -1.85 3.04 20.59
CA ALA A 50 -2.05 1.59 20.57
C ALA A 50 -3.45 1.23 20.09
N ILE A 51 -3.54 0.33 19.10
CA ILE A 51 -4.82 -0.21 18.65
C ILE A 51 -5.37 -1.11 19.75
N ARG A 52 -6.63 -0.88 20.15
CA ARG A 52 -7.33 -1.64 21.19
C ARG A 52 -8.60 -2.26 20.64
N GLY A 53 -9.12 -3.30 21.29
CA GLY A 53 -10.37 -3.96 20.86
C GLY A 53 -10.20 -5.10 19.85
N LEU A 54 -8.96 -5.50 19.56
CA LEU A 54 -8.67 -6.74 18.84
C LEU A 54 -8.97 -7.95 19.73
N LEU A 55 -9.26 -9.09 19.12
CA LEU A 55 -9.42 -10.35 19.85
C LEU A 55 -8.08 -10.79 20.49
N PRO A 56 -8.12 -11.57 21.59
CA PRO A 56 -6.91 -12.05 22.25
C PRO A 56 -5.98 -12.80 21.27
N GLY A 57 -4.70 -12.39 21.23
CA GLY A 57 -3.68 -12.98 20.35
C GLY A 57 -3.69 -12.49 18.91
N GLU A 58 -4.64 -11.62 18.54
CA GLU A 58 -4.70 -10.99 17.22
C GLU A 58 -3.89 -9.69 17.18
N HIS A 59 -3.30 -9.40 16.01
CA HIS A 59 -2.62 -8.15 15.72
C HIS A 59 -3.06 -7.62 14.34
N MET A 60 -2.87 -6.33 14.10
CA MET A 60 -3.21 -5.70 12.82
C MET A 60 -2.13 -5.98 11.76
N LEU A 61 -2.54 -6.25 10.53
CA LEU A 61 -1.68 -6.58 9.39
C LEU A 61 -1.74 -5.57 8.25
N GLY A 62 -2.84 -4.84 8.11
CA GLY A 62 -3.04 -3.90 7.01
C GLY A 62 -4.12 -2.88 7.35
N LEU A 63 -4.10 -1.76 6.64
CA LEU A 63 -4.99 -0.61 6.81
C LEU A 63 -5.39 -0.09 5.44
N ASP A 64 -6.65 0.34 5.30
CA ASP A 64 -7.08 1.17 4.17
C ASP A 64 -8.38 1.91 4.52
N PHE A 65 -8.59 3.08 3.89
CA PHE A 65 -9.81 3.86 3.99
C PHE A 65 -10.82 3.43 2.93
N ARG A 66 -12.03 3.07 3.38
CA ARG A 66 -13.10 2.73 2.45
C ARG A 66 -13.57 3.98 1.68
N PRO A 67 -13.49 4.01 0.34
CA PRO A 67 -13.89 5.17 -0.45
C PRO A 67 -15.35 5.59 -0.28
N ALA A 68 -16.25 4.64 0.01
CA ALA A 68 -17.68 4.89 0.10
C ALA A 68 -18.10 5.68 1.36
N ASN A 69 -17.29 5.69 2.42
CA ASN A 69 -17.68 6.31 3.69
C ASN A 69 -16.53 6.98 4.48
N GLY A 70 -15.29 6.95 3.98
CA GLY A 70 -14.15 7.59 4.65
C GLY A 70 -13.70 6.89 5.94
N GLN A 71 -14.23 5.72 6.25
CA GLN A 71 -13.89 4.99 7.47
C GLN A 71 -12.59 4.22 7.28
N LEU A 72 -11.68 4.27 8.26
CA LEU A 72 -10.50 3.42 8.30
C LEU A 72 -10.89 1.99 8.66
N TYR A 73 -10.44 1.04 7.87
CA TYR A 73 -10.54 -0.40 8.13
C TYR A 73 -9.15 -1.00 8.32
N GLY A 74 -9.11 -2.18 8.93
CA GLY A 74 -7.89 -2.96 9.01
C GLY A 74 -8.12 -4.46 8.98
N LEU A 75 -7.06 -5.17 8.61
CA LEU A 75 -6.99 -6.63 8.56
C LEU A 75 -6.36 -7.18 9.85
N GLY A 76 -7.13 -7.94 10.61
CA GLY A 76 -6.61 -8.70 11.74
C GLY A 76 -5.94 -10.02 11.32
N SER A 77 -4.91 -10.43 12.06
CA SER A 77 -4.08 -11.60 11.77
C SER A 77 -4.81 -12.94 11.82
N THR A 78 -6.02 -12.98 12.35
CA THR A 78 -6.87 -14.18 12.33
C THR A 78 -7.82 -14.24 11.14
N GLY A 79 -7.72 -13.30 10.20
CA GLY A 79 -8.62 -13.21 9.04
C GLY A 79 -9.93 -12.52 9.39
N ARG A 80 -9.85 -11.38 10.07
CA ARG A 80 -11.00 -10.54 10.44
C ARG A 80 -10.85 -9.14 9.91
N ILE A 81 -11.97 -8.51 9.62
CA ILE A 81 -12.03 -7.11 9.24
C ILE A 81 -12.44 -6.30 10.46
N TYR A 82 -11.73 -5.19 10.68
CA TYR A 82 -12.01 -4.23 11.73
C TYR A 82 -12.29 -2.86 11.13
N THR A 83 -13.19 -2.09 11.74
CA THR A 83 -13.21 -0.63 11.60
C THR A 83 -12.41 -0.01 12.73
N ILE A 84 -11.69 1.08 12.47
CA ILE A 84 -10.80 1.72 13.45
C ILE A 84 -11.21 3.19 13.64
N ASN A 85 -11.49 3.57 14.89
CA ASN A 85 -11.73 4.96 15.23
C ASN A 85 -10.41 5.75 15.25
N LEU A 86 -10.28 6.79 14.42
CA LEU A 86 -9.04 7.58 14.29
C LEU A 86 -8.67 8.38 15.55
N GLU A 87 -9.66 8.75 16.36
CA GLU A 87 -9.46 9.54 17.57
C GLU A 87 -8.99 8.67 18.74
N THR A 88 -9.54 7.46 18.89
CA THR A 88 -9.26 6.61 20.05
C THR A 88 -8.38 5.41 19.75
N ALA A 89 -8.13 5.10 18.46
CA ALA A 89 -7.54 3.85 17.98
C ALA A 89 -8.30 2.58 18.42
N ALA A 90 -9.59 2.72 18.77
CA ALA A 90 -10.44 1.57 19.06
C ALA A 90 -10.83 0.85 17.76
N ALA A 91 -10.47 -0.43 17.66
CA ALA A 91 -10.87 -1.35 16.62
C ALA A 91 -12.18 -2.06 17.03
N THR A 92 -13.11 -2.18 16.09
CA THR A 92 -14.36 -2.92 16.25
C THR A 92 -14.46 -3.94 15.12
N ALA A 93 -14.62 -5.22 15.47
CA ALA A 93 -14.76 -6.28 14.48
C ALA A 93 -16.05 -6.09 13.69
N VAL A 94 -15.95 -6.14 12.35
CA VAL A 94 -17.11 -6.10 11.45
C VAL A 94 -17.96 -7.37 11.58
N SER A 95 -17.32 -8.51 11.88
CA SER A 95 -17.96 -9.81 12.05
C SER A 95 -17.40 -10.58 13.25
N PRO A 96 -18.23 -11.35 13.97
CA PRO A 96 -17.79 -12.19 15.08
C PRO A 96 -17.00 -13.44 14.65
N ALA A 97 -16.98 -13.81 13.37
CA ALA A 97 -16.18 -14.92 12.84
C ALA A 97 -15.10 -14.45 11.84
N PRO A 98 -13.95 -15.15 11.74
CA PRO A 98 -12.99 -14.87 10.68
C PRO A 98 -13.56 -15.32 9.32
N PHE A 99 -13.18 -14.63 8.24
CA PHE A 99 -13.66 -14.93 6.89
C PHE A 99 -12.87 -16.04 6.20
N ALA A 100 -11.58 -16.16 6.51
CA ALA A 100 -10.68 -17.18 5.96
C ALA A 100 -9.41 -17.26 6.81
N ARG A 101 -8.65 -18.35 6.66
CA ARG A 101 -7.27 -18.41 7.13
C ARG A 101 -6.38 -17.59 6.20
N LEU A 102 -5.52 -16.76 6.76
CA LEU A 102 -4.50 -16.03 6.01
C LEU A 102 -3.26 -16.91 5.76
N GLU A 103 -2.74 -16.84 4.54
CA GLU A 103 -1.53 -17.56 4.10
C GLU A 103 -0.39 -16.56 3.88
N GLY A 104 0.75 -16.77 4.54
CA GLY A 104 1.93 -15.92 4.43
C GLY A 104 2.15 -15.04 5.66
N THR A 105 3.05 -14.08 5.49
CA THR A 105 3.55 -13.21 6.56
C THR A 105 3.44 -11.73 6.22
N ALA A 106 3.16 -11.38 4.97
CA ALA A 106 2.99 -10.02 4.49
C ALA A 106 1.81 -9.95 3.53
N PHE A 107 1.07 -8.83 3.59
CA PHE A 107 -0.23 -8.71 2.97
C PHE A 107 -0.43 -7.33 2.34
N GLY A 108 -0.97 -7.32 1.11
CA GLY A 108 -1.65 -6.15 0.58
C GLY A 108 -3.12 -6.16 1.01
N PHE A 109 -3.66 -4.99 1.38
CA PHE A 109 -5.03 -4.82 1.86
C PHE A 109 -5.55 -3.49 1.31
N ASP A 110 -6.56 -3.52 0.43
CA ASP A 110 -7.03 -2.29 -0.21
C ASP A 110 -8.48 -2.40 -0.73
N PHE A 111 -9.21 -1.29 -0.74
CA PHE A 111 -10.57 -1.21 -1.24
C PHE A 111 -10.59 -0.98 -2.74
N ASN A 112 -11.31 -1.84 -3.46
CA ASN A 112 -11.68 -1.54 -4.83
C ASN A 112 -12.79 -0.47 -4.83
N PRO A 113 -12.55 0.75 -5.35
CA PRO A 113 -13.52 1.84 -5.30
C PRO A 113 -14.70 1.68 -6.28
N THR A 114 -14.61 0.74 -7.22
CA THR A 114 -15.65 0.54 -8.25
C THR A 114 -16.73 -0.47 -7.84
N VAL A 115 -16.37 -1.48 -7.05
CA VAL A 115 -17.29 -2.56 -6.61
C VAL A 115 -17.40 -2.67 -5.09
N ASP A 116 -16.70 -1.80 -4.36
CA ASP A 116 -16.73 -1.73 -2.89
C ASP A 116 -16.46 -3.08 -2.23
N ARG A 117 -15.31 -3.65 -2.58
CA ARG A 117 -14.79 -4.91 -2.03
C ARG A 117 -13.37 -4.71 -1.57
N ILE A 118 -13.04 -5.35 -0.46
CA ILE A 118 -11.68 -5.39 0.05
C ILE A 118 -10.93 -6.48 -0.72
N ARG A 119 -9.78 -6.13 -1.28
CA ARG A 119 -8.80 -7.06 -1.84
C ARG A 119 -7.76 -7.36 -0.77
N ILE A 120 -7.46 -8.65 -0.60
CA ILE A 120 -6.38 -9.10 0.27
C ILE A 120 -5.48 -10.01 -0.55
N VAL A 121 -4.21 -9.66 -0.65
CA VAL A 121 -3.18 -10.47 -1.33
C VAL A 121 -2.02 -10.74 -0.40
N SER A 122 -1.22 -11.78 -0.65
CA SER A 122 -0.09 -12.09 0.21
C SER A 122 1.17 -12.50 -0.52
N ASN A 123 2.28 -12.49 0.23
CA ASN A 123 3.61 -12.92 -0.24
C ASN A 123 3.70 -14.41 -0.58
N THR A 124 2.66 -15.19 -0.29
CA THR A 124 2.57 -16.60 -0.71
C THR A 124 1.64 -16.80 -1.89
N GLY A 125 1.06 -15.73 -2.44
CA GLY A 125 0.19 -15.74 -3.61
C GLY A 125 -1.29 -15.92 -3.29
N GLN A 126 -1.70 -15.76 -2.02
CA GLN A 126 -3.12 -15.73 -1.67
C GLN A 126 -3.79 -14.51 -2.31
N ASN A 127 -5.05 -14.66 -2.72
CA ASN A 127 -5.83 -13.61 -3.36
C ASN A 127 -7.30 -13.75 -2.95
N LEU A 128 -7.79 -12.86 -2.10
CA LEU A 128 -9.12 -12.93 -1.51
C LEU A 128 -9.90 -11.65 -1.78
N ARG A 129 -11.23 -11.79 -1.88
CA ARG A 129 -12.17 -10.67 -1.84
C ARG A 129 -13.10 -10.79 -0.65
N VAL A 130 -13.27 -9.71 0.11
CA VAL A 130 -14.08 -9.66 1.32
C VAL A 130 -15.12 -8.53 1.23
N HIS A 131 -16.29 -8.77 1.78
CA HIS A 131 -17.38 -7.78 1.83
C HIS A 131 -17.17 -6.85 3.03
N PRO A 132 -17.09 -5.52 2.84
CA PRO A 132 -16.74 -4.61 3.93
C PRO A 132 -17.84 -4.43 4.98
N ASP A 133 -19.12 -4.56 4.61
CA ASP A 133 -20.22 -4.44 5.59
C ASP A 133 -20.47 -5.69 6.44
N THR A 134 -20.21 -6.89 5.89
CA THR A 134 -20.51 -8.15 6.58
C THR A 134 -19.26 -8.85 7.09
N GLY A 135 -18.08 -8.41 6.65
CA GLY A 135 -16.81 -9.07 6.91
C GLY A 135 -16.72 -10.47 6.31
N ALA A 136 -17.64 -10.89 5.44
CA ALA A 136 -17.67 -12.24 4.88
C ALA A 136 -16.77 -12.38 3.65
N LEU A 137 -16.20 -13.58 3.46
CA LEU A 137 -15.46 -13.91 2.25
C LEU A 137 -16.42 -13.90 1.06
N VAL A 138 -16.11 -13.10 0.05
CA VAL A 138 -16.84 -13.07 -1.22
C VAL A 138 -16.28 -14.14 -2.15
N ALA A 139 -14.95 -14.24 -2.25
CA ALA A 139 -14.28 -15.25 -3.05
C ALA A 139 -12.84 -15.46 -2.56
N ALA A 140 -12.39 -16.71 -2.65
CA ALA A 140 -10.98 -17.02 -2.83
C ALA A 140 -10.70 -17.03 -4.33
N ASP A 141 -10.07 -15.97 -4.83
CA ASP A 141 -9.80 -15.75 -6.24
C ASP A 141 -8.63 -16.64 -6.73
N GLY A 142 -8.35 -16.58 -8.04
CA GLY A 142 -7.17 -17.22 -8.62
C GLY A 142 -5.90 -16.76 -7.88
N ARG A 143 -5.04 -17.73 -7.53
CA ARG A 143 -3.76 -17.43 -6.87
C ARG A 143 -2.96 -16.45 -7.71
N LEU A 144 -2.21 -15.57 -7.04
CA LEU A 144 -1.33 -14.64 -7.75
C LEU A 144 -0.36 -15.43 -8.63
N ASN A 145 -0.25 -15.02 -9.89
CA ASN A 145 0.55 -15.68 -10.90
C ASN A 145 1.21 -14.67 -11.82
N GLN A 146 2.35 -15.06 -12.36
CA GLN A 146 3.18 -14.25 -13.26
C GLN A 146 3.87 -15.19 -14.25
N LYS A 147 4.71 -14.64 -15.14
CA LYS A 147 5.50 -15.46 -16.07
C LYS A 147 6.32 -16.49 -15.30
N ALA A 148 6.33 -17.73 -15.80
CA ALA A 148 6.97 -18.86 -15.12
C ALA A 148 8.46 -18.63 -14.83
N GLU A 149 9.17 -17.91 -15.70
CA GLU A 149 10.59 -17.54 -15.53
C GLU A 149 10.86 -16.67 -14.30
N PHE A 150 9.85 -16.01 -13.75
CA PHE A 150 9.95 -15.17 -12.55
C PHE A 150 9.68 -15.95 -11.26
N GLY A 151 9.27 -17.22 -11.34
CA GLY A 151 8.88 -18.01 -10.18
C GLY A 151 7.56 -17.54 -9.54
N ALA A 152 7.32 -17.98 -8.30
CA ALA A 152 6.12 -17.59 -7.55
C ALA A 152 6.20 -16.11 -7.13
N PRO A 153 5.12 -15.33 -7.25
CA PRO A 153 5.12 -13.92 -6.86
C PRO A 153 5.13 -13.76 -5.33
N SER A 154 5.83 -12.72 -4.86
CA SER A 154 5.85 -12.31 -3.45
C SER A 154 5.26 -10.91 -3.29
N ILE A 155 3.92 -10.82 -3.28
CA ILE A 155 3.21 -9.53 -3.18
C ILE A 155 3.02 -9.10 -1.73
N VAL A 156 3.61 -7.97 -1.35
CA VAL A 156 3.63 -7.47 0.04
C VAL A 156 2.80 -6.21 0.26
N GLY A 157 2.27 -5.63 -0.81
CA GLY A 157 1.43 -4.44 -0.78
C GLY A 157 0.55 -4.40 -2.03
N ALA A 158 -0.62 -3.77 -1.91
CA ALA A 158 -1.57 -3.60 -3.01
C ALA A 158 -2.29 -2.26 -2.84
N ALA A 159 -2.60 -1.58 -3.93
CA ALA A 159 -3.32 -0.31 -3.92
C ALA A 159 -4.12 -0.11 -5.21
N TYR A 160 -5.36 0.34 -5.10
CA TYR A 160 -6.21 0.73 -6.22
C TYR A 160 -6.06 2.23 -6.50
N THR A 161 -6.09 2.60 -7.79
CA THR A 161 -6.23 4.01 -8.18
C THR A 161 -7.67 4.50 -8.05
N ASN A 162 -7.85 5.82 -8.02
CA ASN A 162 -9.16 6.48 -7.98
C ASN A 162 -10.01 6.06 -6.77
N SER A 163 -9.42 5.99 -5.58
CA SER A 163 -10.07 5.61 -4.31
C SER A 163 -11.06 6.66 -3.81
N VAL A 164 -12.03 7.02 -4.63
CA VAL A 164 -13.09 8.00 -4.37
C VAL A 164 -14.48 7.36 -4.52
N ALA A 165 -15.46 7.85 -3.78
CA ALA A 165 -16.84 7.37 -3.88
C ALA A 165 -17.38 7.53 -5.31
N GLY A 166 -17.97 6.46 -5.85
CA GLY A 166 -18.57 6.46 -7.18
C GLY A 166 -17.58 6.36 -8.35
N ALA A 167 -16.32 5.96 -8.11
CA ALA A 167 -15.35 5.73 -9.17
C ALA A 167 -15.87 4.72 -10.20
N THR A 168 -15.74 5.05 -11.48
CA THR A 168 -16.15 4.19 -12.60
C THR A 168 -15.03 3.35 -13.18
N SER A 169 -13.78 3.63 -12.79
CA SER A 169 -12.58 2.94 -13.26
C SER A 169 -11.51 2.93 -12.18
N THR A 170 -10.74 1.84 -12.10
CA THR A 170 -9.61 1.70 -11.20
C THR A 170 -8.57 0.77 -11.80
N THR A 171 -7.33 0.85 -11.34
CA THR A 171 -6.24 -0.06 -11.65
C THR A 171 -5.68 -0.59 -10.34
N LEU A 172 -5.56 -1.91 -10.22
CA LEU A 172 -4.92 -2.56 -9.07
C LEU A 172 -3.42 -2.66 -9.32
N TYR A 173 -2.64 -2.04 -8.45
CA TYR A 173 -1.20 -2.20 -8.38
C TYR A 173 -0.80 -3.09 -7.21
N GLY A 174 0.36 -3.72 -7.31
CA GLY A 174 0.98 -4.48 -6.25
C GLY A 174 2.50 -4.32 -6.24
N ILE A 175 3.13 -4.70 -5.12
CA ILE A 175 4.57 -4.66 -4.94
C ILE A 175 5.11 -6.07 -4.80
N ASP A 176 5.90 -6.52 -5.77
CA ASP A 176 6.69 -7.73 -5.66
C ASP A 176 8.01 -7.43 -4.95
N SER A 177 8.14 -7.86 -3.69
CA SER A 177 9.30 -7.55 -2.85
C SER A 177 10.57 -8.32 -3.26
N GLU A 178 10.41 -9.51 -3.82
CA GLU A 178 11.55 -10.36 -4.20
C GLU A 178 12.19 -9.83 -5.48
N ARG A 179 11.36 -9.51 -6.47
CA ARG A 179 11.81 -8.95 -7.75
C ARG A 179 12.04 -7.45 -7.70
N ARG A 180 11.51 -6.77 -6.68
CA ARG A 180 11.54 -5.30 -6.51
C ARG A 180 10.85 -4.60 -7.68
N VAL A 181 9.67 -5.09 -8.04
CA VAL A 181 8.93 -4.61 -9.21
C VAL A 181 7.54 -4.15 -8.79
N LEU A 182 7.15 -2.97 -9.29
CA LEU A 182 5.76 -2.56 -9.29
C LEU A 182 5.04 -3.37 -10.38
N VAL A 183 3.93 -4.00 -10.01
CA VAL A 183 3.10 -4.79 -10.93
C VAL A 183 1.68 -4.23 -10.97
N THR A 184 0.97 -4.50 -12.07
CA THR A 184 -0.50 -4.42 -12.10
C THR A 184 -1.09 -5.82 -11.98
N GLN A 185 -2.28 -5.94 -11.40
CA GLN A 185 -3.00 -7.21 -11.33
C GLN A 185 -4.25 -7.17 -12.21
N ILE A 186 -4.15 -7.71 -13.42
CA ILE A 186 -5.18 -7.59 -14.45
C ILE A 186 -5.27 -8.90 -15.25
N PRO A 187 -6.43 -9.62 -15.22
CA PRO A 187 -7.60 -9.35 -14.38
C PRO A 187 -7.33 -9.61 -12.88
N PRO A 188 -7.88 -8.81 -11.94
CA PRO A 188 -7.67 -9.01 -10.51
C PRO A 188 -8.09 -10.40 -10.01
N ASN A 189 -9.23 -10.92 -10.48
CA ASN A 189 -9.80 -12.16 -9.94
C ASN A 189 -9.05 -13.41 -10.45
N ASP A 190 -8.27 -13.27 -11.52
CA ASP A 190 -7.45 -14.35 -12.07
C ASP A 190 -6.07 -14.39 -11.41
N GLY A 191 -5.71 -13.35 -10.64
CA GLY A 191 -4.42 -13.24 -9.98
C GLY A 191 -3.26 -12.87 -10.89
N THR A 192 -3.51 -12.57 -12.17
CA THR A 192 -2.47 -12.32 -13.17
C THR A 192 -1.74 -11.00 -12.93
N LEU A 193 -0.42 -11.09 -12.74
CA LEU A 193 0.46 -9.96 -12.51
C LEU A 193 1.24 -9.60 -13.77
N ASN A 194 1.28 -8.30 -14.09
CA ASN A 194 2.01 -7.74 -15.21
C ASN A 194 3.00 -6.70 -14.71
N ASP A 195 4.27 -6.82 -15.09
CA ASP A 195 5.32 -5.88 -14.69
C ASP A 195 5.04 -4.47 -15.23
N VAL A 196 5.18 -3.48 -14.36
CA VAL A 196 5.22 -2.06 -14.71
C VAL A 196 6.67 -1.61 -14.82
N GLY A 197 7.46 -1.86 -13.77
CA GLY A 197 8.88 -1.60 -13.77
C GLY A 197 9.55 -1.76 -12.41
N VAL A 198 10.88 -1.73 -12.44
CA VAL A 198 11.72 -1.96 -11.26
C VAL A 198 11.66 -0.74 -10.33
N MET A 199 11.54 -1.02 -9.04
CA MET A 199 11.56 -0.03 -7.96
C MET A 199 13.00 0.20 -7.50
N ASN A 200 13.33 1.46 -7.20
CA ASN A 200 14.63 1.85 -6.65
C ASN A 200 14.70 1.66 -5.12
N ILE A 201 14.07 0.58 -4.61
CA ILE A 201 14.03 0.25 -3.19
C ILE A 201 14.51 -1.19 -3.04
N ASP A 202 15.51 -1.42 -2.17
CA ASP A 202 15.87 -2.77 -1.76
C ASP A 202 14.88 -3.27 -0.69
N LEU A 203 13.66 -3.56 -1.15
CA LEU A 203 12.52 -3.91 -0.30
C LEU A 203 12.84 -5.10 0.60
N ALA A 204 12.48 -4.99 1.88
CA ALA A 204 12.32 -6.14 2.76
C ALA A 204 10.91 -6.75 2.61
N ASP A 205 10.62 -7.76 3.43
CA ASP A 205 9.43 -8.60 3.29
C ASP A 205 8.10 -7.91 3.60
N VAL A 206 8.11 -6.69 4.15
CA VAL A 206 6.88 -5.96 4.51
C VAL A 206 6.95 -4.52 4.00
N ALA A 207 5.86 -4.11 3.36
CA ALA A 207 5.61 -2.74 2.97
C ALA A 207 4.15 -2.37 3.25
N GLY A 208 3.88 -1.09 3.44
CA GLY A 208 2.56 -0.52 3.18
C GLY A 208 2.57 0.13 1.80
N PHE A 209 1.46 0.04 1.08
CA PHE A 209 1.29 0.69 -0.21
C PHE A 209 -0.11 1.28 -0.32
N ASP A 210 -0.20 2.56 -0.68
CA ASP A 210 -1.47 3.22 -0.94
C ASP A 210 -1.29 4.33 -1.99
N ILE A 211 -2.36 4.65 -2.71
CA ILE A 211 -2.40 5.68 -3.74
C ILE A 211 -3.39 6.75 -3.32
N SER A 212 -2.89 7.97 -3.16
CA SER A 212 -3.71 9.09 -2.74
C SER A 212 -4.93 9.27 -3.65
N PRO A 213 -6.15 9.28 -3.09
CA PRO A 213 -7.36 9.56 -3.85
C PRO A 213 -7.44 11.02 -4.32
N ARG A 214 -6.64 11.91 -3.73
CA ARG A 214 -6.64 13.36 -4.02
C ARG A 214 -5.63 13.73 -5.09
N THR A 215 -4.44 13.16 -5.03
CA THR A 215 -3.30 13.58 -5.85
C THR A 215 -2.92 12.52 -6.89
N GLY A 216 -3.33 11.27 -6.69
CA GLY A 216 -2.86 10.13 -7.48
C GLY A 216 -1.40 9.74 -7.17
N ILE A 217 -0.76 10.37 -6.19
CA ILE A 217 0.59 10.01 -5.76
C ILE A 217 0.54 8.68 -5.04
N ALA A 218 1.42 7.76 -5.45
CA ALA A 218 1.56 6.45 -4.84
C ALA A 218 2.67 6.49 -3.77
N TYR A 219 2.34 6.05 -2.56
CA TYR A 219 3.26 6.05 -1.42
C TYR A 219 3.54 4.62 -0.97
N VAL A 220 4.82 4.34 -0.74
CA VAL A 220 5.28 3.10 -0.12
C VAL A 220 5.94 3.43 1.20
N VAL A 221 5.52 2.76 2.27
CA VAL A 221 6.29 2.71 3.51
C VAL A 221 6.98 1.36 3.59
N ALA A 222 8.29 1.37 3.71
CA ALA A 222 9.06 0.13 3.77
C ALA A 222 10.37 0.34 4.52
N ARG A 223 10.84 -0.74 5.13
CA ARG A 223 12.22 -0.85 5.59
C ARG A 223 13.06 -1.51 4.50
N ALA A 224 14.13 -0.86 4.05
CA ALA A 224 15.06 -1.48 3.12
C ALA A 224 15.91 -2.56 3.84
N ARG A 225 16.33 -3.64 3.15
CA ARG A 225 16.98 -4.82 3.76
C ARG A 225 18.23 -4.52 4.62
N SER A 226 18.95 -3.43 4.35
CA SER A 226 20.14 -3.01 5.09
C SER A 226 19.93 -1.76 5.96
N VAL A 227 18.68 -1.36 6.21
CA VAL A 227 18.35 -0.17 6.99
C VAL A 227 17.49 -0.56 8.20
N VAL A 228 17.72 0.10 9.33
CA VAL A 228 16.96 -0.14 10.57
C VAL A 228 15.66 0.66 10.62
N ALA A 229 15.65 1.87 10.06
CA ALA A 229 14.50 2.75 10.03
C ALA A 229 13.61 2.49 8.80
N SER A 230 12.30 2.70 8.97
CA SER A 230 11.35 2.70 7.87
C SER A 230 11.39 4.04 7.13
N GLY A 231 11.34 4.00 5.81
CA GLY A 231 11.25 5.18 4.96
C GLY A 231 9.90 5.24 4.25
N ILE A 232 9.47 6.46 3.91
CA ILE A 232 8.39 6.69 2.94
C ILE A 232 9.00 7.04 1.58
N TYR A 233 8.43 6.45 0.53
CA TYR A 233 8.85 6.61 -0.84
C TYR A 233 7.66 6.99 -1.70
N GLN A 234 7.89 7.89 -2.65
CA GLN A 234 6.98 8.09 -3.76
C GLN A 234 7.30 7.09 -4.87
N VAL A 235 6.28 6.54 -5.52
CA VAL A 235 6.41 5.63 -6.66
C VAL A 235 5.70 6.21 -7.88
N ASP A 236 6.38 6.18 -9.03
CA ASP A 236 5.80 6.49 -10.32
C ASP A 236 5.02 5.26 -10.84
N LEU A 237 3.70 5.39 -10.98
CA LEU A 237 2.82 4.29 -11.37
C LEU A 237 2.93 3.87 -12.85
N ALA A 238 3.67 4.62 -13.68
CA ALA A 238 3.90 4.30 -15.08
C ALA A 238 5.21 3.55 -15.30
N THR A 239 6.21 3.79 -14.45
CA THR A 239 7.58 3.29 -14.61
C THR A 239 8.05 2.39 -13.47
N GLY A 240 7.36 2.39 -12.33
CA GLY A 240 7.80 1.74 -11.10
C GLY A 240 8.95 2.45 -10.39
N ALA A 241 9.53 3.50 -10.99
CA ALA A 241 10.63 4.24 -10.39
C ALA A 241 10.20 4.87 -9.06
N SER A 242 11.06 4.79 -8.06
CA SER A 242 10.76 5.27 -6.72
C SER A 242 11.84 6.21 -6.20
N SER A 243 11.41 7.14 -5.34
CA SER A 243 12.27 8.13 -4.69
C SER A 243 11.89 8.26 -3.23
N GLN A 244 12.87 8.20 -2.34
CA GLN A 244 12.64 8.40 -0.91
C GLN A 244 12.23 9.85 -0.64
N ILE A 245 11.16 10.03 0.14
CA ILE A 245 10.73 11.35 0.63
C ILE A 245 11.43 11.65 1.96
N GLY A 246 11.47 10.67 2.87
CA GLY A 246 12.15 10.80 4.15
C GLY A 246 12.08 9.54 5.01
N TRP A 247 12.72 9.62 6.18
CA TRP A 247 12.62 8.62 7.23
C TRP A 247 11.39 8.87 8.11
N ILE A 248 10.77 7.81 8.59
CA ILE A 248 9.75 7.86 9.64
C ILE A 248 10.47 7.77 10.99
N GLU A 249 10.01 8.50 12.00
CA GLU A 249 10.61 8.47 13.34
C GLU A 249 10.70 7.05 13.91
N GLY A 250 11.82 6.73 14.57
CA GLY A 250 12.04 5.44 15.21
C GLY A 250 12.80 4.40 14.37
N ASN A 251 13.07 3.24 14.97
CA ASN A 251 13.70 2.09 14.30
C ASN A 251 12.71 0.93 14.09
N ASP A 252 11.43 1.22 14.25
CA ASP A 252 10.35 0.24 14.11
C ASP A 252 10.06 -0.02 12.64
N GLN A 253 9.65 -1.25 12.36
CA GLN A 253 9.19 -1.62 11.04
C GLN A 253 7.77 -1.07 10.88
N ILE A 254 7.57 -0.22 9.89
CA ILE A 254 6.26 0.29 9.51
C ILE A 254 5.66 -0.65 8.46
N SER A 255 4.43 -1.07 8.69
CA SER A 255 3.62 -1.89 7.78
C SER A 255 2.26 -1.24 7.57
N GLY A 256 1.68 -1.43 6.38
CA GLY A 256 0.44 -0.73 6.03
C GLY A 256 0.62 0.80 5.95
N ILE A 257 -0.04 1.42 4.98
CA ILE A 257 -0.22 2.86 4.95
C ILE A 257 -1.62 3.10 4.38
N ALA A 258 -2.31 4.10 4.90
CA ALA A 258 -3.62 4.49 4.45
C ALA A 258 -3.70 6.03 4.42
N ILE A 259 -4.07 6.57 3.27
CA ILE A 259 -4.29 7.98 2.98
C ILE A 259 -5.80 8.21 3.00
N PRO A 260 -6.33 9.14 3.83
CA PRO A 260 -7.76 9.35 3.94
C PRO A 260 -8.46 9.62 2.60
N THR A 261 -9.49 8.82 2.32
CA THR A 261 -10.51 9.14 1.33
C THR A 261 -11.37 10.30 1.84
N ARG A 262 -11.90 11.13 0.92
CA ARG A 262 -12.75 12.26 1.28
C ARG A 262 -14.23 11.88 1.22
#